data_AF-A0A2D3VKV6-F1
#
_entry.id   AF-A0A2D3VKV6-F1
#
_cell.length_a   1.000
_cell.length_b   1.000
_cell.length_c   1.000
_cell.angle_alpha   90.00
_cell.angle_beta   90.00
_cell.angle_gamma   90.00
#
_symmetry.space_group_name_H-M   'P 1'
#
loop_
_entity.id
_entity.type
_entity.pdbx_description
1 polymer ?
#
loop_
_entity_poly.entity_id
_entity_poly.type
_entity_poly.pdbx_seq_one_letter_code
_entity_poly.pdbx_strand_id
1 'polypeptide(L)'
;MGIFEYVSDLYSAMSIQTVEAEEPQKDEGGDEGEESNEEEKSEDNEGGEEEEGGDDEAADDEEEEEEEEEEEEPEDIKPKLEEECLKTAACAPLKHHYDECAERVKSQEEQHGKASEDCVEEYFHMMHCAAQCAAPKLFKQLR
;
A
#
# COMPACT_ATOMS: atom_id res chain seq x y z
N MET A 1 10.34 -22.77 27.99
CA MET A 1 10.72 -22.92 26.57
C MET A 1 12.06 -23.66 26.53
N GLY A 2 12.01 -24.96 26.24
CA GLY A 2 13.19 -25.82 26.28
C GLY A 2 13.91 -25.83 24.95
N ILE A 3 15.21 -26.15 24.97
CA ILE A 3 16.05 -26.28 23.76
C ILE A 3 15.47 -27.22 22.68
N PHE A 4 14.61 -28.16 23.06
CA PHE A 4 13.93 -29.06 22.14
C PHE A 4 12.87 -28.35 21.27
N GLU A 5 12.18 -27.34 21.82
CA GLU A 5 11.21 -26.54 21.05
C GLU A 5 11.94 -25.75 19.95
N TYR A 6 13.07 -25.13 20.28
CA TYR A 6 13.87 -24.37 19.32
C TYR A 6 14.42 -25.24 18.18
N VAL A 7 14.83 -26.48 18.47
CA VAL A 7 15.31 -27.41 17.44
C VAL A 7 14.15 -27.94 16.59
N SER A 8 12.97 -28.15 17.20
CA SER A 8 11.75 -28.52 16.47
C SER A 8 11.29 -27.42 15.51
N ASP A 9 11.29 -26.16 15.96
CA ASP A 9 10.95 -25.01 15.13
C ASP A 9 11.93 -24.83 13.97
N LEU A 10 13.24 -24.99 14.22
CA LEU A 10 14.25 -24.89 13.17
C LEU A 10 14.11 -26.03 12.14
N TYR A 11 13.76 -27.24 12.60
CA TYR A 11 13.54 -28.38 11.71
C TYR A 11 12.26 -28.21 10.88
N SER A 12 11.19 -27.70 11.50
CA SER A 12 9.94 -27.38 10.79
C SER A 12 10.12 -26.27 9.76
N ALA A 13 10.98 -25.27 10.05
CA ALA A 13 11.30 -24.20 9.09
C ALA A 13 12.17 -24.69 7.92
N MET A 14 12.98 -25.74 8.13
CA MET A 14 13.80 -26.35 7.06
C MET A 14 13.06 -27.42 6.26
N SER A 15 11.94 -27.95 6.77
CA SER A 15 11.08 -28.82 5.96
C SER A 15 10.33 -28.00 4.92
N ILE A 16 10.63 -28.26 3.65
CA ILE A 16 9.97 -27.64 2.50
C ILE A 16 8.49 -27.99 2.56
N GLN A 17 7.66 -27.04 2.99
CA GLN A 17 6.22 -27.15 2.78
C GLN A 17 5.97 -26.90 1.29
N THR A 18 5.32 -27.86 0.63
CA THR A 18 4.83 -27.68 -0.73
C THR A 18 3.68 -26.70 -0.67
N VAL A 19 3.93 -25.44 -1.04
CA VAL A 19 2.88 -24.44 -1.24
C VAL A 19 2.19 -24.80 -2.56
N GLU A 20 1.04 -25.47 -2.48
CA GLU A 20 0.08 -25.53 -3.58
C GLU A 20 -0.56 -24.15 -3.71
N ALA A 21 -0.20 -23.40 -4.75
CA ALA A 21 -0.98 -22.25 -5.17
C ALA A 21 -2.29 -22.79 -5.78
N GLU A 22 -3.46 -22.38 -5.25
CA GLU A 22 -4.76 -22.65 -5.86
C GLU A 22 -4.81 -21.97 -7.25
N GLU A 23 -4.49 -22.73 -8.30
CA GLU A 23 -5.04 -22.50 -9.63
C GLU A 23 -6.47 -23.07 -9.65
N PRO A 24 -7.45 -22.37 -10.27
CA PRO A 24 -8.85 -22.77 -10.21
C PRO A 24 -9.03 -24.18 -10.77
N GLN A 25 -9.56 -25.07 -9.95
CA GLN A 25 -9.90 -26.44 -10.32
C GLN A 25 -10.84 -26.43 -11.52
N LYS A 26 -10.39 -27.07 -12.60
CA LYS A 26 -11.21 -27.47 -13.73
C LYS A 26 -12.00 -28.70 -13.31
N ASP A 27 -13.12 -28.49 -12.63
CA ASP A 27 -14.15 -29.50 -12.41
C ASP A 27 -15.29 -29.23 -13.38
N GLU A 28 -15.42 -30.05 -14.43
CA GLU A 28 -16.69 -30.23 -15.12
C GLU A 28 -16.90 -31.71 -15.45
N GLY A 29 -17.94 -32.26 -14.83
CA GLY A 29 -18.63 -33.46 -15.25
C GLY A 29 -20.12 -33.31 -14.93
N GLY A 30 -20.88 -32.72 -15.87
CA GLY A 30 -22.35 -32.77 -16.04
C GLY A 30 -23.18 -32.07 -14.96
N ASP A 31 -24.27 -31.36 -15.22
CA ASP A 31 -25.35 -31.65 -16.16
C ASP A 31 -26.36 -30.47 -16.16
N GLU A 32 -26.49 -29.82 -17.33
CA GLU A 32 -27.73 -29.35 -18.00
C GLU A 32 -28.65 -28.24 -17.43
N GLY A 33 -28.91 -27.22 -18.28
CA GLY A 33 -30.20 -26.51 -18.38
C GLY A 33 -30.15 -24.96 -18.35
N GLU A 34 -29.79 -24.27 -19.45
CA GLU A 34 -30.70 -23.54 -20.39
C GLU A 34 -31.15 -22.13 -19.91
N GLU A 35 -30.44 -21.05 -20.31
CA GLU A 35 -30.76 -20.05 -21.38
C GLU A 35 -31.66 -18.87 -20.93
N SER A 36 -31.11 -17.65 -20.86
CA SER A 36 -31.16 -16.54 -21.87
C SER A 36 -32.46 -15.71 -21.72
N ASN A 37 -32.60 -14.40 -21.89
CA ASN A 37 -31.91 -13.28 -22.54
C ASN A 37 -32.72 -12.03 -22.05
N GLU A 38 -32.14 -10.98 -21.47
CA GLU A 38 -31.72 -9.71 -22.10
C GLU A 38 -32.84 -8.67 -22.41
N GLU A 39 -32.44 -7.41 -22.28
CA GLU A 39 -32.98 -6.15 -22.85
C GLU A 39 -34.08 -5.32 -22.13
N GLU A 40 -33.58 -4.20 -21.58
CA GLU A 40 -33.93 -2.78 -21.81
C GLU A 40 -35.38 -2.26 -21.89
N LYS A 41 -35.62 -1.14 -21.17
CA LYS A 41 -35.89 0.23 -21.69
C LYS A 41 -37.08 0.97 -21.04
N SER A 42 -36.89 2.29 -20.83
CA SER A 42 -37.89 3.38 -20.81
C SER A 42 -38.84 3.42 -19.59
N GLU A 43 -39.37 4.53 -19.06
CA GLU A 43 -39.35 5.99 -19.30
C GLU A 43 -39.95 6.66 -18.03
N ASP A 44 -39.52 7.90 -17.76
CA ASP A 44 -40.28 9.09 -17.29
C ASP A 44 -41.47 8.98 -16.30
N ASN A 45 -41.43 9.72 -15.17
CA ASN A 45 -42.51 10.65 -14.76
C ASN A 45 -42.12 11.61 -13.61
N GLU A 46 -42.56 12.86 -13.75
CA GLU A 46 -42.53 14.00 -12.82
C GLU A 46 -43.32 13.79 -11.50
N GLY A 47 -42.98 14.59 -10.48
CA GLY A 47 -43.99 15.25 -9.64
C GLY A 47 -43.63 15.46 -8.17
N GLY A 48 -43.62 16.73 -7.74
CA GLY A 48 -44.14 17.13 -6.42
C GLY A 48 -43.16 17.75 -5.43
N GLU A 49 -43.27 19.06 -5.25
CA GLU A 49 -42.69 19.88 -4.17
C GLU A 49 -43.41 19.68 -2.81
N GLU A 50 -42.88 20.39 -1.79
CA GLU A 50 -43.40 20.77 -0.46
C GLU A 50 -42.72 20.03 0.72
N GLU A 51 -41.72 20.61 1.40
CA GLU A 51 -41.78 21.71 2.40
C GLU A 51 -42.69 21.37 3.60
N GLU A 52 -42.11 20.82 4.67
CA GLU A 52 -42.62 20.93 6.03
C GLU A 52 -41.46 21.32 6.95
N GLY A 53 -41.50 22.56 7.43
CA GLY A 53 -40.69 23.07 8.52
C GLY A 53 -41.43 23.05 9.86
N GLY A 54 -40.69 23.37 10.93
CA GLY A 54 -41.16 23.58 12.30
C GLY A 54 -40.50 22.58 13.25
N ASP A 55 -39.37 22.88 13.90
CA ASP A 55 -39.10 23.89 14.96
C ASP A 55 -39.67 23.51 16.34
N ASP A 56 -38.93 23.93 17.37
CA ASP A 56 -39.04 23.74 18.82
C ASP A 56 -38.38 22.47 19.42
N GLU A 57 -37.58 22.51 20.49
CA GLU A 57 -36.74 23.48 21.21
C GLU A 57 -36.31 22.74 22.51
N ALA A 58 -35.03 22.82 22.85
CA ALA A 58 -34.45 22.77 24.19
C ALA A 58 -34.75 21.59 25.16
N ALA A 59 -33.70 20.83 25.49
CA ALA A 59 -33.22 20.70 26.89
C ALA A 59 -31.91 19.87 26.97
N ASP A 60 -30.88 20.51 27.52
CA ASP A 60 -29.95 19.96 28.53
C ASP A 60 -29.10 18.73 28.15
N ASP A 61 -27.83 18.97 27.83
CA ASP A 61 -26.73 18.08 28.21
C ASP A 61 -25.40 18.86 28.19
N GLU A 62 -25.06 19.47 29.33
CA GLU A 62 -23.66 19.74 29.67
C GLU A 62 -23.04 18.42 30.15
N GLU A 63 -22.55 17.56 29.26
CA GLU A 63 -21.63 16.49 29.62
C GLU A 63 -20.48 16.41 28.60
N GLU A 64 -19.29 16.76 29.10
CA GLU A 64 -18.00 16.16 28.74
C GLU A 64 -17.61 16.11 27.24
N GLU A 65 -17.21 17.25 26.67
CA GLU A 65 -16.18 17.25 25.60
C GLU A 65 -14.76 17.16 26.22
N GLU A 66 -14.53 16.13 27.05
CA GLU A 66 -13.19 15.66 27.45
C GLU A 66 -12.83 14.38 26.67
N GLU A 67 -12.82 14.41 25.34
CA GLU A 67 -12.37 13.29 24.50
C GLU A 67 -11.87 13.89 23.18
N GLU A 68 -10.62 13.77 22.70
CA GLU A 68 -9.43 13.04 23.10
C GLU A 68 -8.25 13.95 22.68
N GLU A 69 -7.32 14.27 23.59
CA GLU A 69 -5.97 14.63 23.12
C GLU A 69 -5.38 13.35 22.53
N GLU A 70 -5.64 13.08 21.24
CA GLU A 70 -4.86 12.11 20.47
C GLU A 70 -3.39 12.55 20.62
N GLU A 71 -2.65 11.85 21.48
CA GLU A 71 -1.20 11.97 21.53
C GLU A 71 -0.68 11.70 20.11
N GLU A 72 -0.29 12.75 19.37
CA GLU A 72 0.37 12.62 18.06
C GLU A 72 1.54 11.65 18.24
N GLU A 73 1.38 10.43 17.70
CA GLU A 73 2.45 9.44 17.69
C GLU A 73 3.69 10.09 17.03
N PRO A 74 4.90 9.91 17.60
CA PRO A 74 6.09 10.48 17.01
C PRO A 74 6.31 9.94 15.60
N GLU A 75 6.24 10.81 14.58
CA GLU A 75 6.47 10.44 13.18
C GLU A 75 7.85 9.80 12.96
N ASP A 76 7.95 8.83 12.04
CA ASP A 76 9.24 8.28 11.61
C ASP A 76 10.09 9.37 10.93
N ILE A 77 11.23 9.69 11.56
CA ILE A 77 12.20 10.67 11.08
C ILE A 77 13.10 10.13 9.96
N LYS A 78 13.19 8.81 9.78
CA LYS A 78 14.02 8.17 8.75
C LYS A 78 13.69 8.65 7.33
N PRO A 79 12.44 8.63 6.84
CA PRO A 79 12.12 9.06 5.47
C PRO A 79 12.55 10.50 5.20
N LYS A 80 12.31 11.42 6.15
CA LYS A 80 12.75 12.82 6.04
C LYS A 80 14.27 12.93 5.87
N LEU A 81 15.04 12.18 6.67
CA LEU A 81 16.50 12.16 6.59
C LEU A 81 17.02 11.55 5.28
N GLU A 82 16.39 10.49 4.79
CA GLU A 82 16.75 9.85 3.51
C GLU A 82 16.50 10.82 2.34
N GLU A 83 15.37 11.53 2.32
CA GLU A 83 15.08 12.55 1.30
C GLU A 83 16.08 13.73 1.31
N GLU A 84 16.44 14.22 2.49
CA GLU A 84 17.49 15.24 2.62
C GLU A 84 18.83 14.73 2.10
N CYS A 85 19.16 13.48 2.38
CA CYS A 85 20.37 12.84 1.91
C CYS A 85 20.39 12.65 0.39
N LEU A 86 19.25 12.35 -0.24
CA LEU A 86 19.11 12.27 -1.70
C LEU A 86 19.34 13.62 -2.40
N LYS A 87 19.06 14.74 -1.72
CA LYS A 87 19.29 16.10 -2.24
C LYS A 87 20.75 16.55 -2.14
N THR A 88 21.62 15.78 -1.50
CA THR A 88 23.05 16.12 -1.38
C THR A 88 23.78 15.97 -2.71
N ALA A 89 24.86 16.73 -2.92
CA ALA A 89 25.65 16.66 -4.15
C ALA A 89 26.25 15.27 -4.43
N ALA A 90 26.43 14.43 -3.39
CA ALA A 90 26.95 13.07 -3.54
C ALA A 90 25.87 12.09 -4.03
N CYS A 91 24.63 12.20 -3.53
CA CYS A 91 23.56 11.24 -3.87
C CYS A 91 22.61 11.74 -4.97
N ALA A 92 22.56 13.04 -5.26
CA ALA A 92 21.70 13.62 -6.30
C ALA A 92 21.93 13.02 -7.70
N PRO A 93 23.17 12.75 -8.15
CA PRO A 93 23.39 12.08 -9.44
C PRO A 93 22.84 10.65 -9.46
N LEU A 94 22.92 9.94 -8.35
CA LEU A 94 22.40 8.57 -8.25
C LEU A 94 20.87 8.55 -8.27
N LYS A 95 20.24 9.53 -7.62
CA LYS A 95 18.80 9.74 -7.72
C LYS A 95 18.38 10.02 -9.17
N HIS A 96 19.11 10.89 -9.86
CA HIS A 96 18.84 11.19 -11.28
C HIS A 96 18.90 9.93 -12.15
N HIS A 97 19.90 9.05 -11.95
CA HIS A 97 19.98 7.80 -12.71
C HIS A 97 18.80 6.86 -12.44
N TYR A 98 18.35 6.77 -11.18
CA TYR A 98 17.16 6.01 -10.84
C TYR A 98 15.89 6.59 -11.50
N ASP A 99 15.71 7.91 -11.44
CA ASP A 99 14.56 8.58 -12.05
C ASP A 99 14.54 8.37 -13.58
N GLU A 100 15.70 8.47 -14.24
CA GLU A 100 15.84 8.21 -15.68
C GLU A 100 15.54 6.74 -16.04
N CYS A 101 15.98 5.78 -15.22
CA CYS A 101 15.62 4.38 -15.40
C CYS A 101 14.11 4.17 -15.23
N ALA A 102 13.50 4.76 -14.20
CA ALA A 102 12.07 4.63 -13.93
C ALA A 102 11.22 5.21 -15.07
N GLU A 103 11.61 6.35 -15.63
CA GLU A 103 10.96 6.91 -16.82
C GLU A 103 11.05 5.99 -18.03
N ARG A 104 12.21 5.34 -18.23
CA ARG A 104 12.42 4.40 -19.34
C ARG A 104 11.58 3.12 -19.18
N VAL A 105 11.55 2.55 -17.98
CA VAL A 105 10.72 1.38 -17.63
C VAL A 105 9.24 1.69 -17.86
N LYS A 106 8.76 2.82 -17.32
CA LYS A 106 7.37 3.27 -17.51
C LYS A 106 7.03 3.45 -18.99
N SER A 107 7.94 4.04 -19.77
CA SER A 107 7.76 4.21 -21.20
C SER A 107 7.66 2.87 -21.94
N GLN A 108 8.44 1.86 -21.54
CA GLN A 108 8.35 0.51 -22.11
C GLN A 108 7.03 -0.19 -21.74
N GLU A 109 6.55 -0.04 -20.50
CA GLU A 109 5.26 -0.58 -20.06
C GLU A 109 4.10 0.02 -20.86
N GLU A 110 4.12 1.33 -21.08
CA GLU A 110 3.09 2.03 -21.89
C GLU A 110 3.12 1.61 -23.36
N GLN A 111 4.31 1.37 -23.95
CA GLN A 111 4.47 1.04 -25.37
C GLN A 111 4.29 -0.44 -25.69
N HIS A 112 4.69 -1.33 -24.79
CA HIS A 112 4.82 -2.77 -25.04
C HIS A 112 3.98 -3.63 -24.09
N GLY A 113 3.30 -3.02 -23.11
CA GLY A 113 2.55 -3.72 -22.06
C GLY A 113 3.44 -4.43 -21.03
N LYS A 114 4.77 -4.34 -21.18
CA LYS A 114 5.77 -4.88 -20.24
C LYS A 114 7.12 -4.19 -20.43
N ALA A 115 7.83 -3.94 -19.34
CA ALA A 115 9.23 -3.54 -19.39
C ALA A 115 10.16 -4.74 -19.64
N SER A 116 11.27 -4.50 -20.32
CA SER A 116 12.33 -5.50 -20.55
C SER A 116 13.52 -5.37 -19.60
N GLU A 117 13.55 -4.31 -18.80
CA GLU A 117 14.58 -4.00 -17.81
C GLU A 117 13.93 -3.67 -16.46
N ASP A 118 14.71 -3.70 -15.39
CA ASP A 118 14.35 -3.22 -14.06
C ASP A 118 15.36 -2.17 -13.58
N CYS A 119 15.01 -1.43 -12.51
CA CYS A 119 15.84 -0.35 -11.95
C CYS A 119 16.45 -0.71 -10.59
N VAL A 120 16.60 -2.00 -10.29
CA VAL A 120 17.06 -2.45 -8.96
C VAL A 120 18.51 -2.03 -8.71
N GLU A 121 19.35 -2.03 -9.74
CA GLU A 121 20.75 -1.58 -9.63
C GLU A 121 20.84 -0.10 -9.27
N GLU A 122 20.13 0.77 -10.01
CA GLU A 122 20.10 2.21 -9.76
C GLU A 122 19.47 2.51 -8.40
N TYR A 123 18.41 1.78 -8.03
CA TYR A 123 17.79 1.88 -6.72
C TYR A 123 18.79 1.53 -5.60
N PHE A 124 19.59 0.47 -5.76
CA PHE A 124 20.58 0.08 -4.76
C PHE A 124 21.70 1.12 -4.64
N HIS A 125 22.17 1.70 -5.75
CA HIS A 125 23.15 2.78 -5.69
C HIS A 125 22.57 4.02 -4.99
N MET A 126 21.35 4.43 -5.34
CA MET A 126 20.65 5.56 -4.73
C MET A 126 20.46 5.35 -3.22
N MET A 127 19.87 4.21 -2.83
CA MET A 127 19.57 3.91 -1.43
C MET A 127 20.80 3.64 -0.59
N HIS A 128 21.85 3.04 -1.17
CA HIS A 128 23.12 2.86 -0.47
C HIS A 128 23.72 4.21 -0.08
N CYS A 129 23.70 5.18 -0.98
CA CYS A 129 24.18 6.54 -0.70
C CYS A 129 23.31 7.25 0.35
N ALA A 130 21.98 7.20 0.18
CA ALA A 130 21.05 7.82 1.11
C ALA A 130 21.17 7.23 2.52
N ALA A 131 21.22 5.90 2.65
CA ALA A 131 21.32 5.20 3.92
C ALA A 131 22.66 5.48 4.63
N GLN A 132 23.78 5.52 3.90
CA GLN A 132 25.08 5.90 4.47
C GLN A 132 25.07 7.32 5.03
N CYS A 133 24.37 8.24 4.38
CA CYS A 133 24.21 9.61 4.85
C CYS A 133 23.21 9.73 6.02
N ALA A 134 22.10 8.98 5.99
CA ALA A 134 21.01 9.10 6.95
C ALA A 134 21.29 8.36 8.26
N ALA A 135 21.94 7.18 8.21
CA ALA A 135 22.21 6.34 9.38
C ALA A 135 22.83 7.11 10.57
N PRO A 136 23.94 7.86 10.43
CA PRO A 136 24.54 8.57 11.57
C PRO A 136 23.68 9.75 12.07
N LYS A 137 22.70 10.23 11.30
CA LYS A 137 21.76 11.29 11.72
C LYS A 137 20.56 10.68 12.46
N LEU A 138 20.03 9.58 11.93
CA LEU A 138 18.90 8.84 12.49
C LEU A 138 19.20 8.37 13.91
N PHE A 139 20.31 7.64 14.10
CA PHE A 139 20.68 7.10 15.42
C PHE A 139 21.04 8.17 16.47
N LYS A 140 21.18 9.45 16.10
CA LYS A 140 21.35 10.55 17.07
C LYS A 140 20.02 11.10 17.58
N GLN A 141 18.94 10.88 16.85
CA GLN A 141 17.61 11.42 17.14
C GLN A 141 16.72 10.38 17.83
N LEU A 142 16.97 9.09 17.59
CA LEU A 142 16.33 8.00 18.32
C LEU A 142 16.79 8.00 19.79
N ARG A 143 15.84 7.84 20.73
CA ARG A 143 16.07 7.75 22.18
C ARG A 143 15.59 6.42 22.74
#